data_AF-A0A6I6WW04-F1
#
_entry.id   AF-A0A6I6WW04-F1
#
_cell.length_a   1.000
_cell.length_b   1.000
_cell.length_c   1.000
_cell.angle_alpha   90.00
_cell.angle_beta   90.00
_cell.angle_gamma   90.00
#
_symmetry.space_group_name_H-M   'P 1'
#
loop_
_entity.id
_entity.type
_entity.pdbx_description
1 polymer ?
#
loop_
_entity_poly.entity_id
_entity_poly.type
_entity_poly.pdbx_seq_one_letter_code
_entity_poly.pdbx_strand_id
1 'polypeptide(L)' 'MAGLAEELREFLLAELAPYKCPRAFVFTDRLPRTPTGKLQRFRLREAERDHPDADPE' A
#
# COMPACT_ATOMS: atom_id res chain seq x y z
N MET A 1 -7.80 -10.15 -9.70
CA MET A 1 -6.35 -9.93 -9.88
C MET A 1 -5.61 -10.36 -8.61
N ALA A 2 -5.62 -11.66 -8.29
CA ALA A 2 -5.07 -12.16 -7.02
C ALA A 2 -3.58 -12.57 -7.12
N GLY A 3 -2.93 -12.42 -8.28
CA GLY A 3 -1.52 -12.79 -8.49
C GLY A 3 -0.53 -11.67 -8.14
N LEU A 4 -0.76 -10.45 -8.63
CA LEU A 4 0.23 -9.37 -8.54
C LEU A 4 0.60 -8.99 -7.10
N ALA A 5 -0.36 -9.01 -6.17
CA ALA A 5 -0.07 -8.73 -4.76
C ALA A 5 0.85 -9.79 -4.14
N GLU A 6 0.63 -11.07 -4.47
CA GLU A 6 1.47 -12.16 -3.99
C GLU A 6 2.83 -12.14 -4.67
N GLU A 7 2.91 -11.87 -5.97
CA GLU A 7 4.17 -11.72 -6.71
C GLU A 7 5.05 -10.61 -6.10
N LEU A 8 4.45 -9.44 -5.78
CA LEU A 8 5.16 -8.37 -5.09
C LEU A 8 5.60 -8.80 -3.69
N ARG A 9 4.78 -9.56 -2.98
CA ARG A 9 5.10 -10.06 -1.65
C ARG A 9 6.25 -11.06 -1.68
N GLU A 10 6.24 -12.02 -2.60
CA GLU A 10 7.31 -12.98 -2.83
C GLU A 10 8.61 -12.28 -3.20
N PHE A 11 8.55 -11.29 -4.09
CA PHE A 11 9.70 -10.47 -4.45
C PHE A 11 10.29 -9.74 -3.23
N LEU A 12 9.45 -9.13 -2.38
CA LEU A 12 9.92 -8.45 -1.18
C LEU A 12 10.46 -9.43 -0.14
N LEU A 13 9.89 -10.62 0.00
CA LEU A 13 10.40 -11.63 0.94
C LEU A 13 11.75 -12.20 0.53
N ALA A 14 12.08 -12.17 -0.77
CA ALA A 14 13.40 -12.54 -1.26
C ALA A 14 14.47 -11.48 -0.91
N GLU A 15 14.11 -10.19 -0.93
CA GLU A 15 15.04 -9.07 -0.75
C GLU A 15 15.05 -8.49 0.68
N LEU A 16 13.95 -8.64 1.43
CA LEU A 16 13.72 -8.04 2.74
C LEU A 16 13.31 -9.07 3.78
N ALA A 17 13.62 -8.77 5.03
CA ALA A 17 13.12 -9.56 6.15
C ALA A 17 11.57 -9.50 6.21
N PRO A 18 10.89 -10.58 6.64
CA PRO A 18 9.42 -10.68 6.60
C PRO A 18 8.68 -9.53 7.30
N TYR A 19 9.24 -8.98 8.39
CA TYR A 19 8.63 -7.87 9.13
C TYR A 19 8.69 -6.52 8.40
N LYS A 20 9.49 -6.40 7.33
CA LYS A 20 9.54 -5.20 6.47
C LYS A 20 8.59 -5.28 5.29
N CYS A 21 7.99 -6.44 5.05
CA CYS A 21 7.05 -6.63 3.96
C CYS A 21 5.68 -6.03 4.34
N PRO A 22 5.04 -5.25 3.44
CA PRO A 22 3.69 -4.77 3.66
C PRO A 22 2.70 -5.93 3.87
N ARG A 23 1.74 -5.75 4.78
CA ARG A 23 0.69 -6.74 5.06
C ARG A 23 -0.40 -6.75 3.99
N ALA A 24 -0.63 -5.60 3.35
CA ALA A 24 -1.61 -5.43 2.30
C ALA A 24 -1.05 -4.57 1.16
N PHE A 25 -1.50 -4.85 -0.06
CA PHE A 25 -1.21 -4.04 -1.25
C PHE A 25 -2.51 -3.48 -1.79
N VAL A 26 -2.67 -2.15 -1.70
CA VAL A 26 -3.84 -1.45 -2.24
C VAL A 26 -3.47 -0.83 -3.58
N PHE A 27 -4.04 -1.36 -4.65
CA PHE A 27 -3.87 -0.83 -6.00
C PHE A 27 -4.93 0.23 -6.26
N THR A 28 -4.50 1.38 -6.78
CA THR A 28 -5.37 2.47 -7.19
C THR A 28 -4.92 2.97 -8.55
N ASP A 29 -5.85 3.40 -9.38
CA ASP A 29 -5.53 3.93 -10.71
C ASP A 29 -4.67 5.19 -10.64
N ARG A 30 -4.84 5.98 -9.57
CA ARG A 30 -4.11 7.24 -9.38
C ARG A 30 -3.87 7.54 -7.91
N LEU A 31 -2.64 7.99 -7.63
CA LEU A 31 -2.31 8.53 -6.32
C LEU A 31 -2.91 9.92 -6.12
N PRO A 32 -3.42 10.24 -4.92
CA PRO A 32 -3.97 11.55 -4.62
C PRO A 32 -2.85 12.59 -4.63
N ARG A 33 -2.93 13.53 -5.56
CA ARG A 33 -1.91 14.57 -5.75
C ARG A 33 -2.51 15.96 -5.69
N THR A 34 -1.71 16.95 -5.29
CA THR A 34 -2.08 18.37 -5.36
C THR A 34 -2.12 18.83 -6.83
N PRO A 35 -2.69 20.01 -7.14
CA PRO A 35 -2.60 20.60 -8.48
C PRO A 35 -1.15 20.78 -8.98
N THR A 36 -0.20 20.90 -8.05
CA THR A 36 1.25 20.97 -8.33
C THR A 36 1.94 19.60 -8.37
N GLY A 37 1.19 18.49 -8.29
CA GLY A 37 1.71 17.13 -8.41
C GLY A 37 2.26 16.49 -7.12
N LYS A 38 2.27 17.22 -6.00
CA LYS A 38 2.75 16.70 -4.71
C LYS A 38 1.80 15.64 -4.16
N LEU A 39 2.32 14.57 -3.58
CA LEU A 39 1.52 13.49 -3.00
C LEU A 39 0.77 13.98 -1.75
N GLN A 40 -0.55 13.79 -1.72
CA GLN A 40 -1.40 14.11 -0.58
C GLN A 40 -1.43 12.94 0.40
N ARG A 41 -0.38 12.79 1.21
CA ARG A 41 -0.23 11.66 2.16
C ARG A 41 -1.37 11.53 3.18
N PHE A 42 -2.05 12.63 3.53
CA PHE A 42 -3.17 12.58 4.47
C PHE A 42 -4.36 11.81 3.91
N ARG A 43 -4.68 12.00 2.62
CA ARG A 43 -5.72 11.23 1.90
C ARG A 43 -5.40 9.74 1.87
N LEU A 44 -4.12 9.39 1.75
CA LEU A 44 -3.68 8.00 1.77
C LEU A 44 -3.90 7.36 3.15
N ARG A 45 -3.61 8.07 4.24
CA ARG A 45 -3.88 7.59 5.60
C ARG A 45 -5.37 7.47 5.91
N GLU A 46 -6.21 8.35 5.34
CA GLU A 46 -7.66 8.20 5.43
C GLU A 46 -8.13 6.94 4.71
N ALA A 47 -7.66 6.71 3.48
CA ALA A 47 -7.98 5.50 2.72
C ALA A 47 -7.47 4.20 3.39
N GLU A 48 -6.34 4.27 4.08
CA GLU A 48 -5.81 3.16 4.89
C GLU A 48 -6.74 2.86 6.06
N ARG A 49 -7.22 3.86 6.81
CA ARG A 49 -8.15 3.66 7.94
C ARG A 49 -9.47 3.00 7.55
N ASP A 50 -9.95 3.28 6.34
CA ASP A 50 -11.18 2.67 5.81
C ASP A 50 -10.96 1.26 5.26
N HIS A 51 -9.71 0.78 5.19
CA HIS A 51 -9.40 -0.56 4.69
C HIS A 51 -9.68 -1.62 5.76
N PRO A 52 -10.36 -2.73 5.44
CA PRO A 52 -10.77 -3.74 6.43
C PRO A 52 -9.60 -4.42 7.16
N ASP A 53 -8.40 -4.40 6.56
CA ASP A 53 -7.17 -4.95 7.15
C ASP A 53 -6.23 -3.87 7.73
N ALA A 54 -6.75 -2.66 7.99
CA ALA A 54 -5.98 -1.60 8.64
C ALA A 54 -5.52 -2.02 10.04
N ASP A 55 -4.24 -1.81 10.36
CA ASP A 55 -3.70 -2.07 11.70
C ASP A 55 -4.33 -1.06 12.67
N PRO A 56 -5.02 -1.50 13.74
CA PRO A 56 -5.47 -0.60 14.79
C PRO A 56 -4.28 -0.23 15.68
N GLU A 57 -3.38 0.60 15.15
CA GLU A 57 -2.24 1.27 15.82
C GLU A 57 -1.22 0.39 16.58
#